data_AF-A0A933PAF3-F1
#
_entry.id   AF-A0A933PAF3-F1
#
_cell.length_a   1.000
_cell.length_b   1.000
_cell.length_c   1.000
_cell.angle_alpha   90.00
_cell.angle_beta   90.00
_cell.angle_gamma   90.00
#
_symmetry.space_group_name_H-M   'P 1'
#
loop_
_entity.id
_entity.type
_entity.pdbx_description
1 polymer ?
#
loop_
_entity_poly.entity_id
_entity_poly.type
_entity_poly.pdbx_seq_one_letter_code
_entity_poly.pdbx_strand_id
1 'polypeptide(L)'
;MPSLRRKPSSRTSRGSALGLGALALAVLTVATGATSALALPDRVRPATHDGTHGGTHGAGGTATGATTMAAPSPGRWVPVDRAAWRAQVAAFRALPPRPFPADAKRNAEFNATCTYSHSRADDAIVFPGRPGASHRHTFWGSRGADAFTTTARLLRSGRTSCTSGAGSPDRSAYWVPSLYAGDREVRPSTVTVYYSSFLEDKTATLPMPNGLRMIVGDPKLQVPTPRGAPGRQFYCAGGPVEGVTRSRDGSWPVCAQGGLLHYTMRFPDCWDGKHLDSPDHRSHVGWAHLGRCTAEFPVAIPSVSFVITYPTRGSRAGFRLSSGMGSSMHGDAFVAWDPAVMNDRVRSCLTRTVTCDSAGDF
;
A
#
# COMPACT_ATOMS: atom_id res chain seq x y z
N MET A 1 -8.79 73.37 -9.18
CA MET A 1 -9.21 73.27 -10.59
C MET A 1 -9.49 71.81 -10.93
N PRO A 2 -10.75 71.40 -11.05
CA PRO A 2 -11.15 70.14 -11.66
C PRO A 2 -11.59 70.33 -13.12
N SER A 3 -11.37 69.35 -13.99
CA SER A 3 -12.00 69.23 -15.31
C SER A 3 -12.29 67.73 -15.51
N LEU A 4 -13.54 67.25 -15.38
CA LEU A 4 -14.61 67.19 -16.41
C LEU A 4 -14.17 66.42 -17.67
N ARG A 5 -14.95 65.56 -18.34
CA ARG A 5 -16.20 64.80 -18.15
C ARG A 5 -16.39 63.98 -19.47
N ARG A 6 -17.15 62.88 -19.41
CA ARG A 6 -18.00 62.23 -20.47
C ARG A 6 -17.36 61.36 -21.61
N LYS A 7 -17.54 60.02 -21.50
CA LYS A 7 -18.37 59.03 -22.29
C LYS A 7 -18.73 59.32 -23.79
N PRO A 8 -19.23 58.33 -24.60
CA PRO A 8 -18.74 56.99 -25.03
C PRO A 8 -18.95 56.71 -26.56
N SER A 9 -18.50 55.59 -27.14
CA SER A 9 -18.92 55.12 -28.50
C SER A 9 -18.64 53.61 -28.66
N SER A 10 -19.67 52.75 -28.66
CA SER A 10 -20.36 52.05 -29.79
C SER A 10 -19.67 50.77 -30.29
N ARG A 11 -20.26 49.60 -29.95
CA ARG A 11 -20.85 48.55 -30.84
C ARG A 11 -19.94 48.08 -31.99
N THR A 12 -19.62 46.79 -32.08
CA THR A 12 -20.43 45.86 -32.89
C THR A 12 -20.25 44.39 -32.49
N SER A 13 -21.36 43.66 -32.50
CA SER A 13 -21.50 42.21 -32.39
C SER A 13 -21.70 41.58 -33.78
N ARG A 14 -21.08 40.42 -34.04
CA ARG A 14 -21.55 39.32 -34.91
C ARG A 14 -20.91 38.04 -34.35
N GLY A 15 -21.57 36.90 -34.13
CA GLY A 15 -22.79 36.36 -34.72
C GLY A 15 -22.45 35.09 -35.52
N SER A 16 -22.50 33.94 -34.83
CA SER A 16 -22.85 32.57 -35.24
C SER A 16 -22.34 31.97 -36.56
N ALA A 17 -21.79 30.75 -36.49
CA ALA A 17 -22.15 29.65 -37.40
C ALA A 17 -21.84 28.28 -36.78
N LEU A 18 -22.90 27.50 -36.57
CA LEU A 18 -22.85 26.05 -36.35
C LEU A 18 -22.36 25.37 -37.64
N GLY A 19 -21.47 24.39 -37.51
CA GLY A 19 -21.14 23.43 -38.56
C GLY A 19 -21.32 22.01 -38.05
N LEU A 20 -22.48 21.40 -38.37
CA LEU A 20 -22.63 19.95 -38.38
C LEU A 20 -21.84 19.38 -39.56
N GLY A 21 -21.04 18.34 -39.32
CA GLY A 21 -20.24 17.71 -40.37
C GLY A 21 -19.80 16.28 -40.03
N ALA A 22 -20.66 15.34 -40.43
CA ALA A 22 -20.38 13.96 -40.86
C ALA A 22 -19.59 12.99 -39.95
N LEU A 23 -20.35 12.01 -39.45
CA LEU A 23 -19.95 10.64 -39.12
C LEU A 23 -19.08 10.03 -40.25
N ALA A 24 -17.88 9.58 -39.92
CA ALA A 24 -17.12 8.63 -40.75
C ALA A 24 -16.98 7.30 -39.98
N LEU A 25 -17.80 6.34 -40.39
CA LEU A 25 -17.81 4.96 -39.91
C LEU A 25 -16.63 4.22 -40.54
N ALA A 26 -15.54 4.03 -39.79
CA ALA A 26 -14.43 3.19 -40.24
C ALA A 26 -14.77 1.72 -40.04
N VAL A 27 -15.08 1.03 -41.14
CA VAL A 27 -15.24 -0.42 -41.21
C VAL A 27 -13.86 -1.07 -41.07
N LEU A 28 -13.61 -1.72 -39.93
CA LEU A 28 -12.43 -2.56 -39.73
C LEU A 28 -12.72 -3.96 -40.27
N THR A 29 -12.15 -4.29 -41.42
CA THR A 29 -12.18 -5.65 -41.99
C THR A 29 -11.29 -6.58 -41.16
N VAL A 30 -11.91 -7.68 -40.70
CA VAL A 30 -11.26 -8.76 -39.97
C VAL A 30 -10.45 -9.59 -40.97
N ALA A 31 -9.13 -9.57 -40.86
CA ALA A 31 -8.26 -10.52 -41.55
C ALA A 31 -8.04 -11.74 -40.65
N THR A 32 -8.64 -12.87 -41.04
CA THR A 32 -8.40 -14.20 -40.49
C THR A 32 -7.03 -14.71 -40.92
N GLY A 33 -6.06 -14.66 -40.01
CA GLY A 33 -4.74 -15.27 -40.18
C GLY A 33 -4.70 -16.66 -39.56
N ALA A 34 -4.38 -17.65 -40.39
CA ALA A 34 -4.42 -19.08 -40.12
C ALA A 34 -3.45 -19.53 -39.00
N THR A 35 -3.91 -20.56 -38.30
CA THR A 35 -3.20 -21.37 -37.32
C THR A 35 -2.03 -22.10 -37.96
N SER A 36 -0.86 -22.06 -37.29
CA SER A 36 0.24 -23.00 -37.52
C SER A 36 0.69 -23.51 -36.16
N ALA A 37 0.17 -24.68 -35.81
CA ALA A 37 0.59 -25.45 -34.65
C ALA A 37 1.93 -26.13 -34.98
N LEU A 38 3.02 -25.65 -34.37
CA LEU A 38 4.30 -26.35 -34.35
C LEU A 38 4.30 -27.32 -33.18
N ALA A 39 4.46 -28.60 -33.51
CA ALA A 39 4.58 -29.72 -32.59
C ALA A 39 5.86 -29.59 -31.73
N LEU A 40 5.70 -29.79 -30.42
CA LEU A 40 6.79 -29.97 -29.46
C LEU A 40 6.99 -31.48 -29.24
N PRO A 41 8.23 -32.00 -29.33
CA PRO A 41 8.51 -33.38 -28.96
C PRO A 41 8.69 -33.56 -27.45
N ASP A 42 8.18 -34.72 -27.04
CA ASP A 42 8.34 -35.54 -25.85
C ASP A 42 8.92 -35.06 -24.51
N ARG A 43 8.11 -35.44 -23.52
CA ARG A 43 8.35 -35.54 -22.08
C ARG A 43 9.66 -36.24 -21.73
N VAL A 44 10.50 -35.56 -20.96
CA VAL A 44 11.52 -36.22 -20.12
C VAL A 44 10.91 -36.48 -18.74
N ARG A 45 10.80 -37.76 -18.37
CA ARG A 45 10.42 -38.24 -17.03
C ARG A 45 11.53 -37.90 -16.02
N PRO A 46 11.20 -37.53 -14.77
CA PRO A 46 12.19 -37.50 -13.70
C PRO A 46 12.50 -38.91 -13.20
N ALA A 47 13.79 -39.18 -13.01
CA ALA A 47 14.32 -40.41 -12.44
C ALA A 47 13.94 -40.54 -10.96
N THR A 48 13.49 -41.74 -10.61
CA THR A 48 13.28 -42.24 -9.25
C THR A 48 14.63 -42.48 -8.58
N HIS A 49 14.90 -41.79 -7.47
CA HIS A 49 15.93 -42.23 -6.52
C HIS A 49 15.25 -42.96 -5.37
N ASP A 50 15.44 -44.27 -5.40
CA ASP A 50 15.23 -45.19 -4.30
C ASP A 50 16.38 -45.03 -3.28
N GLY A 51 16.05 -45.09 -2.00
CA GLY A 51 16.94 -44.70 -0.91
C GLY A 51 16.37 -45.07 0.45
N THR A 52 16.21 -46.37 0.66
CA THR A 52 15.92 -47.00 1.95
C THR A 52 17.03 -46.77 2.97
N HIS A 53 16.68 -46.23 4.15
CA HIS A 53 17.35 -46.60 5.40
C HIS A 53 16.33 -46.60 6.55
N GLY A 54 16.13 -47.78 7.13
CA GLY A 54 15.36 -47.99 8.35
C GLY A 54 16.14 -47.60 9.61
N GLY A 55 15.39 -47.26 10.66
CA GLY A 55 15.92 -46.95 11.97
C GLY A 55 14.80 -46.50 12.91
N THR A 56 14.18 -47.48 13.58
CA THR A 56 13.13 -47.35 14.58
C THR A 56 13.62 -46.68 15.88
N HIS A 57 12.91 -45.67 16.38
CA HIS A 57 12.71 -45.45 17.82
C HIS A 57 11.36 -44.75 18.04
N GLY A 58 10.46 -45.41 18.76
CA GLY A 58 9.20 -44.83 19.22
C GLY A 58 9.37 -44.13 20.57
N ALA A 59 8.66 -43.03 20.75
CA ALA A 59 8.12 -42.60 22.04
C ALA A 59 6.98 -41.61 21.76
N GLY A 60 5.81 -41.89 22.35
CA GLY A 60 4.58 -41.14 22.16
C GLY A 60 4.69 -39.69 22.62
N GLY A 61 4.09 -38.81 21.83
CA GLY A 61 3.80 -37.43 22.18
C GLY A 61 2.48 -37.05 21.52
N THR A 62 1.46 -36.83 22.33
CA THR A 62 0.14 -36.31 21.96
C THR A 62 0.27 -35.08 21.09
N ALA A 63 -0.03 -35.23 19.80
CA ALA A 63 -0.17 -34.12 18.87
C ALA A 63 -1.49 -33.40 19.16
N THR A 64 -1.43 -32.32 19.96
CA THR A 64 -2.42 -31.26 19.90
C THR A 64 -2.40 -30.69 18.49
N GLY A 65 -3.42 -31.00 17.70
CA GLY A 65 -3.60 -30.52 16.34
C GLY A 65 -3.62 -28.98 16.32
N ALA A 66 -2.48 -28.37 16.03
CA ALA A 66 -2.44 -27.02 15.54
C ALA A 66 -3.00 -27.08 14.12
N THR A 67 -4.27 -26.71 13.94
CA THR A 67 -4.85 -26.51 12.62
C THR A 67 -4.02 -25.43 11.94
N THR A 68 -3.11 -25.83 11.05
CA THR A 68 -2.43 -24.95 10.13
C THR A 68 -3.54 -24.34 9.29
N MET A 69 -4.00 -23.13 9.65
CA MET A 69 -4.93 -22.39 8.80
C MET A 69 -4.22 -22.18 7.47
N ALA A 70 -4.63 -22.95 6.47
CA ALA A 70 -4.16 -22.80 5.11
C ALA A 70 -4.40 -21.36 4.66
N ALA A 71 -3.47 -20.82 3.86
CA ALA A 71 -3.70 -19.54 3.22
C ALA A 71 -5.02 -19.59 2.41
N PRO A 72 -5.85 -18.54 2.44
CA PRO A 72 -7.08 -18.51 1.66
C PRO A 72 -6.78 -18.73 0.18
N SER A 73 -7.67 -19.46 -0.51
CA SER A 73 -7.52 -19.69 -1.96
C SER A 73 -7.58 -18.34 -2.71
N PRO A 74 -6.73 -18.14 -3.73
CA PRO A 74 -6.75 -16.91 -4.54
C PRO A 74 -8.15 -16.59 -5.07
N GLY A 75 -8.50 -15.30 -5.13
CA GLY A 75 -9.73 -14.83 -5.77
C GLY A 75 -11.02 -15.08 -4.97
N ARG A 76 -10.94 -15.26 -3.64
CA ARG A 76 -12.11 -15.40 -2.77
C ARG A 76 -12.19 -14.26 -1.75
N TRP A 77 -13.41 -13.97 -1.32
CA TRP A 77 -13.65 -13.13 -0.14
C TRP A 77 -13.12 -13.83 1.11
N VAL A 78 -12.34 -13.10 1.92
CA VAL A 78 -11.82 -13.59 3.20
C VAL A 78 -12.60 -12.92 4.31
N PRO A 79 -13.53 -13.60 5.01
CA PRO A 79 -14.31 -12.97 6.06
C PRO A 79 -13.45 -12.66 7.29
N VAL A 80 -13.82 -11.59 8.01
CA VAL A 80 -13.31 -11.35 9.36
C VAL A 80 -13.92 -12.34 10.35
N ASP A 81 -13.14 -12.77 11.32
CA ASP A 81 -13.71 -13.43 12.50
C ASP A 81 -14.55 -12.39 13.28
N ARG A 82 -15.88 -12.52 13.17
CA ARG A 82 -16.81 -11.56 13.79
C ARG A 82 -16.81 -11.61 15.31
N ALA A 83 -16.39 -12.71 15.93
CA ALA A 83 -16.28 -12.79 17.39
C ALA A 83 -15.02 -12.07 17.86
N ALA A 84 -13.87 -12.37 17.24
CA ALA A 84 -12.61 -11.69 17.52
C ALA A 84 -12.70 -10.18 17.26
N TRP A 85 -13.31 -9.77 16.14
CA TRP A 85 -13.50 -8.35 15.82
C TRP A 85 -14.38 -7.63 16.85
N ARG A 86 -15.51 -8.23 17.25
CA ARG A 86 -16.38 -7.65 18.30
C ARG A 86 -15.64 -7.53 19.63
N ALA A 87 -14.83 -8.52 20.00
CA ALA A 87 -14.02 -8.48 21.21
C ALA A 87 -12.98 -7.35 21.16
N GLN A 88 -12.28 -7.17 20.03
CA GLN A 88 -11.31 -6.08 19.84
C GLN A 88 -11.98 -4.70 19.96
N VAL A 89 -13.14 -4.51 19.31
CA VAL A 89 -13.90 -3.25 19.38
C VAL A 89 -14.42 -2.98 20.80
N ALA A 90 -14.89 -4.01 21.51
CA ALA A 90 -15.32 -3.87 22.90
C ALA A 90 -14.14 -3.46 23.80
N ALA A 91 -13.00 -4.12 23.67
CA ALA A 91 -11.78 -3.77 24.40
C ALA A 91 -11.31 -2.34 24.09
N PHE A 92 -11.34 -1.92 22.82
CA PHE A 92 -11.03 -0.56 22.41
C PHE A 92 -11.95 0.48 23.05
N ARG A 93 -13.26 0.23 23.05
CA ARG A 93 -14.25 1.15 23.64
C ARG A 93 -14.12 1.27 25.16
N ALA A 94 -13.70 0.19 25.83
CA ALA A 94 -13.45 0.17 27.26
C ALA A 94 -12.12 0.83 27.66
N LEU A 95 -11.20 1.06 26.73
CA LEU A 95 -9.87 1.60 27.02
C LEU A 95 -9.95 3.11 27.34
N PRO A 96 -9.51 3.56 28.53
CA PRO A 96 -9.35 4.98 28.79
C PRO A 96 -8.21 5.56 27.94
N PRO A 97 -8.37 6.73 27.30
CA PRO A 97 -7.28 7.36 26.56
C PRO A 97 -6.19 7.85 27.53
N ARG A 98 -4.92 7.75 27.11
CA ARG A 98 -3.79 8.28 27.90
C ARG A 98 -3.84 9.82 27.97
N PRO A 99 -3.46 10.42 29.11
CA PRO A 99 -3.24 11.87 29.19
C PRO A 99 -2.04 12.26 28.32
N PHE A 100 -2.12 13.39 27.62
CA PHE A 100 -1.04 13.92 26.78
C PHE A 100 -0.62 15.31 27.27
N PRO A 101 0.63 15.73 27.06
CA PRO A 101 1.13 17.01 27.53
C PRO A 101 0.53 18.17 26.72
N ALA A 102 0.46 19.38 27.30
CA ALA A 102 -0.22 20.52 26.68
C ALA A 102 0.41 20.97 25.35
N ASP A 103 1.69 20.70 25.15
CA ASP A 103 2.48 21.00 23.95
C ASP A 103 2.48 19.86 22.91
N ALA A 104 1.71 18.79 23.14
CA ALA A 104 1.62 17.68 22.20
C ALA A 104 1.14 18.14 20.81
N LYS A 105 1.79 17.61 19.77
CA LYS A 105 1.45 17.96 18.38
C LYS A 105 0.03 17.50 18.04
N ARG A 106 -0.74 18.36 17.39
CA ARG A 106 -2.18 18.17 17.15
C ARG A 106 -2.50 17.62 15.77
N ASN A 107 -1.97 16.44 15.45
CA ASN A 107 -2.37 15.67 14.27
C ASN A 107 -2.79 14.27 14.69
N ALA A 108 -3.91 13.76 14.19
CA ALA A 108 -4.35 12.39 14.48
C ALA A 108 -3.51 11.38 13.71
N GLU A 109 -2.39 11.00 14.31
CA GLU A 109 -1.40 10.16 13.65
C GLU A 109 -0.57 9.37 14.67
N PHE A 110 -0.18 8.17 14.30
CA PHE A 110 0.97 7.47 14.88
C PHE A 110 1.73 6.78 13.75
N ASN A 111 2.94 6.28 14.02
CA ASN A 111 3.71 5.61 12.98
C ASN A 111 4.50 4.39 13.46
N ALA A 112 4.98 3.63 12.48
CA ALA A 112 6.03 2.64 12.62
C ALA A 112 7.14 3.01 11.64
N THR A 113 8.33 3.32 12.16
CA THR A 113 9.49 3.64 11.31
C THR A 113 10.27 2.37 11.02
N CYS A 114 10.37 2.00 9.76
CA CYS A 114 10.93 0.73 9.31
C CYS A 114 12.17 0.92 8.46
N THR A 115 13.00 -0.11 8.44
CA THR A 115 14.13 -0.24 7.53
C THR A 115 13.88 -1.35 6.51
N TYR A 116 14.66 -1.37 5.44
CA TYR A 116 14.69 -2.49 4.51
C TYR A 116 14.81 -3.83 5.25
N SER A 117 13.93 -4.78 4.95
CA SER A 117 14.10 -6.16 5.42
C SER A 117 14.81 -7.01 4.36
N HIS A 118 14.18 -7.20 3.21
CA HIS A 118 14.64 -8.08 2.15
C HIS A 118 13.85 -7.79 0.86
N SER A 119 14.22 -8.43 -0.24
CA SER A 119 13.46 -8.33 -1.49
C SER A 119 13.36 -9.69 -2.19
N ARG A 120 12.17 -10.03 -2.68
CA ARG A 120 11.81 -11.34 -3.28
C ARG A 120 10.73 -11.18 -4.33
N ALA A 121 10.63 -12.14 -5.25
CA ALA A 121 9.56 -12.23 -6.25
C ALA A 121 8.29 -12.89 -5.68
N ASP A 122 7.95 -12.56 -4.44
CA ASP A 122 6.86 -13.17 -3.68
C ASP A 122 5.75 -12.17 -3.44
N ASP A 123 4.51 -12.66 -3.33
CA ASP A 123 3.35 -11.86 -2.97
C ASP A 123 2.29 -12.77 -2.32
N ALA A 124 2.07 -12.61 -1.02
CA ALA A 124 1.11 -13.44 -0.28
C ALA A 124 -0.35 -12.94 -0.38
N ILE A 125 -0.59 -11.78 -0.98
CA ILE A 125 -1.94 -11.26 -1.22
C ILE A 125 -2.40 -11.75 -2.60
N VAL A 126 -1.62 -11.45 -3.65
CA VAL A 126 -1.98 -11.74 -5.05
C VAL A 126 -1.67 -13.19 -5.44
N PHE A 127 -0.55 -13.75 -4.95
CA PHE A 127 -0.08 -15.09 -5.31
C PHE A 127 0.18 -15.98 -4.07
N PRO A 128 -0.82 -16.16 -3.17
CA PRO A 128 -0.62 -16.91 -1.94
C PRO A 128 -0.18 -18.35 -2.24
N GLY A 129 0.88 -18.77 -1.56
CA GLY A 129 1.48 -20.10 -1.69
C GLY A 129 2.29 -20.32 -2.97
N ARG A 130 2.59 -19.27 -3.75
CA ARG A 130 3.33 -19.37 -5.02
C ARG A 130 4.61 -18.53 -4.99
N PRO A 131 5.71 -19.05 -4.45
CA PRO A 131 7.01 -18.37 -4.46
C PRO A 131 7.46 -18.03 -5.88
N GLY A 132 8.03 -16.85 -6.07
CA GLY A 132 8.56 -16.42 -7.38
C GLY A 132 7.50 -16.06 -8.43
N ALA A 133 6.20 -16.12 -8.11
CA ALA A 133 5.13 -15.85 -9.07
C ALA A 133 4.86 -14.36 -9.33
N SER A 134 5.41 -13.47 -8.49
CA SER A 134 5.29 -12.02 -8.68
C SER A 134 6.53 -11.43 -9.35
N HIS A 135 6.46 -10.14 -9.69
CA HIS A 135 7.67 -9.36 -9.89
C HIS A 135 8.37 -9.15 -8.52
N ARG A 136 9.60 -8.64 -8.54
CA ARG A 136 10.39 -8.50 -7.31
C ARG A 136 9.87 -7.34 -6.44
N HIS A 137 9.48 -7.64 -5.22
CA HIS A 137 9.07 -6.68 -4.22
C HIS A 137 10.19 -6.40 -3.21
N THR A 138 10.19 -5.19 -2.66
CA THR A 138 10.99 -4.79 -1.51
C THR A 138 10.10 -4.79 -0.27
N PHE A 139 10.50 -5.56 0.75
CA PHE A 139 9.73 -5.78 1.98
C PHE A 139 10.29 -5.02 3.17
N TRP A 140 9.41 -4.56 4.06
CA TRP A 140 9.69 -4.11 5.43
C TRP A 140 8.57 -4.58 6.37
N GLY A 141 8.73 -4.32 7.67
CA GLY A 141 7.89 -4.95 8.69
C GLY A 141 8.38 -6.36 8.96
N SER A 142 7.50 -7.36 8.89
CA SER A 142 7.85 -8.75 9.19
C SER A 142 9.02 -9.24 8.36
N ARG A 143 10.12 -9.61 9.04
CA ARG A 143 11.35 -10.07 8.40
C ARG A 143 11.22 -11.45 7.75
N GLY A 144 10.15 -12.17 8.06
CA GLY A 144 9.83 -13.48 7.52
C GLY A 144 8.71 -13.44 6.48
N ALA A 145 8.30 -12.28 5.98
CA ALA A 145 7.31 -12.21 4.91
C ALA A 145 7.83 -12.93 3.65
N ASP A 146 6.99 -13.78 3.07
CA ASP A 146 7.19 -14.47 1.79
C ASP A 146 5.82 -14.90 1.21
N ALA A 147 5.80 -15.66 0.12
CA ALA A 147 4.56 -16.11 -0.53
C ALA A 147 3.65 -16.97 0.37
N PHE A 148 4.15 -17.52 1.48
CA PHE A 148 3.39 -18.31 2.46
C PHE A 148 2.99 -17.51 3.71
N THR A 149 3.05 -16.18 3.64
CA THR A 149 2.64 -15.33 4.76
C THR A 149 1.17 -15.51 5.08
N THR A 150 0.85 -15.69 6.36
CA THR A 150 -0.51 -15.73 6.90
C THR A 150 -0.61 -14.82 8.12
N THR A 151 -1.81 -14.36 8.47
CA THR A 151 -2.05 -13.56 9.68
C THR A 151 -1.47 -14.23 10.93
N ALA A 152 -1.69 -15.53 11.07
CA ALA A 152 -1.20 -16.30 12.21
C ALA A 152 0.34 -16.37 12.24
N ARG A 153 1.00 -16.49 11.07
CA ARG A 153 2.47 -16.45 10.98
C ARG A 153 3.01 -15.08 11.35
N LEU A 154 2.40 -13.99 10.86
CA LEU A 154 2.80 -12.63 11.20
C LEU A 154 2.67 -12.38 12.71
N LEU A 155 1.51 -12.71 13.29
CA LEU A 155 1.25 -12.51 14.72
C LEU A 155 2.15 -13.35 15.62
N ARG A 156 2.58 -14.55 15.20
CA ARG A 156 3.56 -15.35 15.95
C ARG A 156 5.00 -14.89 15.73
N SER A 157 5.28 -14.12 14.68
CA SER A 157 6.63 -13.66 14.39
C SER A 157 7.02 -12.51 15.34
N GLY A 158 8.13 -12.65 16.06
CA GLY A 158 8.68 -11.55 16.88
C GLY A 158 9.67 -10.66 16.13
N ARG A 159 9.91 -10.90 14.83
CA ARG A 159 10.99 -10.28 14.06
C ARG A 159 10.44 -9.30 13.04
N THR A 160 10.55 -8.01 13.33
CA THR A 160 10.18 -6.92 12.43
C THR A 160 11.40 -6.06 12.08
N SER A 161 11.35 -5.32 10.97
CA SER A 161 12.28 -4.25 10.63
C SER A 161 11.79 -2.87 11.08
N CYS A 162 10.63 -2.81 11.72
CA CYS A 162 10.01 -1.60 12.23
C CYS A 162 10.31 -1.33 13.70
N THR A 163 10.60 -0.08 14.02
CA THR A 163 10.55 0.49 15.36
C THR A 163 9.14 1.03 15.57
N SER A 164 8.39 0.42 16.49
CA SER A 164 6.99 0.77 16.80
C SER A 164 6.65 0.70 18.30
N GLY A 165 7.69 0.74 19.15
CA GLY A 165 7.60 0.63 20.61
C GLY A 165 8.19 -0.67 21.15
N ALA A 166 8.15 -0.83 22.48
CA ALA A 166 8.65 -2.01 23.16
C ALA A 166 7.91 -3.28 22.70
N GLY A 167 8.66 -4.37 22.49
CA GLY A 167 8.08 -5.67 22.12
C GLY A 167 7.68 -5.82 20.65
N SER A 168 8.07 -4.87 19.78
CA SER A 168 7.80 -4.92 18.33
C SER A 168 6.33 -5.19 18.01
N PRO A 169 5.42 -4.28 18.42
CA PRO A 169 3.98 -4.49 18.32
C PRO A 169 3.47 -4.49 16.87
N ASP A 170 4.20 -3.87 15.94
CA ASP A 170 3.91 -3.99 14.51
C ASP A 170 4.64 -5.19 13.89
N ARG A 171 3.87 -6.25 13.62
CA ARG A 171 4.33 -7.48 12.95
C ARG A 171 3.76 -7.60 11.54
N SER A 172 3.15 -6.54 11.03
CA SER A 172 2.60 -6.49 9.68
C SER A 172 3.69 -6.67 8.63
N ALA A 173 3.30 -7.09 7.44
CA ALA A 173 4.18 -7.11 6.28
C ALA A 173 3.74 -6.03 5.29
N TYR A 174 4.72 -5.30 4.75
CA TYR A 174 4.48 -4.27 3.76
C TYR A 174 5.48 -4.41 2.63
N TRP A 175 5.04 -4.14 1.41
CA TRP A 175 5.93 -4.15 0.26
C TRP A 175 5.48 -3.22 -0.85
N VAL A 176 6.45 -2.87 -1.71
CA VAL A 176 6.29 -2.16 -2.98
C VAL A 176 7.18 -2.83 -4.03
N PRO A 177 6.99 -2.59 -5.34
CA PRO A 177 7.93 -3.05 -6.36
C PRO A 177 9.33 -2.49 -6.10
N SER A 178 10.35 -3.35 -6.17
CA SER A 178 11.74 -2.94 -6.03
C SER A 178 12.14 -1.90 -7.07
N LEU A 179 12.80 -0.84 -6.63
CA LEU A 179 13.38 0.21 -7.48
C LEU A 179 14.76 -0.21 -8.00
N TYR A 180 15.06 0.07 -9.27
CA TYR A 180 16.36 -0.21 -9.88
C TYR A 180 16.94 0.99 -10.62
N ALA A 181 18.25 1.19 -10.47
CA ALA A 181 19.08 2.00 -11.33
C ALA A 181 19.86 1.07 -12.27
N GLY A 182 19.43 0.96 -13.53
CA GLY A 182 19.88 -0.13 -14.41
C GLY A 182 19.44 -1.48 -13.83
N ASP A 183 20.40 -2.33 -13.47
CA ASP A 183 20.16 -3.63 -12.83
C ASP A 183 20.49 -3.67 -11.35
N ARG A 184 20.96 -2.55 -10.79
CA ARG A 184 21.24 -2.43 -9.37
C ARG A 184 19.98 -2.01 -8.62
N GLU A 185 19.55 -2.85 -7.69
CA GLU A 185 18.47 -2.51 -6.76
C GLU A 185 18.86 -1.29 -5.90
N VAL A 186 17.96 -0.32 -5.82
CA VAL A 186 18.04 0.83 -4.93
C VAL A 186 17.14 0.54 -3.72
N ARG A 187 17.75 0.08 -2.64
CA ARG A 187 17.02 -0.24 -1.40
C ARG A 187 16.67 1.04 -0.65
N PRO A 188 15.46 1.16 -0.08
CA PRO A 188 15.10 2.31 0.75
C PRO A 188 15.97 2.33 2.02
N SER A 189 16.39 3.52 2.45
CA SER A 189 17.10 3.70 3.71
C SER A 189 16.14 3.71 4.89
N THR A 190 14.95 4.29 4.69
CA THR A 190 13.87 4.37 5.69
C THR A 190 12.53 4.26 4.99
N VAL A 191 11.58 3.60 5.64
CA VAL A 191 10.16 3.65 5.29
C VAL A 191 9.37 3.97 6.54
N THR A 192 8.61 5.06 6.54
CA THR A 192 7.70 5.35 7.64
C THR A 192 6.30 4.93 7.23
N VAL A 193 5.71 4.02 8.01
CA VAL A 193 4.31 3.61 7.87
C VAL A 193 3.50 4.47 8.84
N TYR A 194 2.75 5.42 8.30
CA TYR A 194 1.85 6.27 9.07
C TYR A 194 0.47 5.64 9.16
N TYR A 195 -0.16 5.85 10.31
CA TYR A 195 -1.55 5.53 10.60
C TYR A 195 -2.24 6.82 11.00
N SER A 196 -3.09 7.35 10.14
CA SER A 196 -3.70 8.66 10.36
C SER A 196 -5.22 8.58 10.23
N SER A 197 -5.95 9.50 10.86
CA SER A 197 -7.40 9.65 10.62
C SER A 197 -7.68 10.95 9.90
N PHE A 198 -8.22 10.83 8.68
CA PHE A 198 -8.65 11.95 7.82
C PHE A 198 -10.15 12.21 7.91
N LEU A 199 -10.84 11.56 8.86
CA LEU A 199 -12.25 11.82 9.11
C LEU A 199 -12.45 13.22 9.68
N GLU A 200 -13.63 13.77 9.41
CA GLU A 200 -14.13 14.98 10.07
C GLU A 200 -14.27 14.72 11.58
N ASP A 201 -15.00 13.66 11.94
CA ASP A 201 -15.07 13.13 13.29
C ASP A 201 -14.04 11.99 13.49
N LYS A 202 -12.88 12.34 14.04
CA LYS A 202 -11.81 11.36 14.29
C LYS A 202 -12.16 10.35 15.37
N THR A 203 -13.14 10.62 16.22
CA THR A 203 -13.58 9.71 17.29
C THR A 203 -14.28 8.46 16.76
N ALA A 204 -14.78 8.51 15.51
CA ALA A 204 -15.37 7.38 14.81
C ALA A 204 -14.34 6.34 14.33
N THR A 205 -13.04 6.65 14.37
CA THR A 205 -11.97 5.74 13.90
C THR A 205 -11.86 4.51 14.82
N LEU A 206 -12.03 3.31 14.26
CA LEU A 206 -11.85 2.04 14.97
C LEU A 206 -10.46 1.43 14.68
N PRO A 207 -9.90 0.62 15.60
CA PRO A 207 -8.65 -0.11 15.35
C PRO A 207 -8.76 -1.05 14.15
N MET A 208 -7.68 -1.23 13.39
CA MET A 208 -7.69 -2.19 12.27
C MET A 208 -7.76 -3.63 12.79
N PRO A 209 -8.55 -4.51 12.14
CA PRO A 209 -8.52 -5.93 12.43
C PRO A 209 -7.24 -6.57 11.85
N ASN A 210 -6.68 -7.51 12.60
CA ASN A 210 -5.55 -8.28 12.09
C ASN A 210 -5.96 -9.16 10.91
N GLY A 211 -5.10 -9.20 9.92
CA GLY A 211 -5.28 -9.94 8.69
C GLY A 211 -5.89 -9.15 7.55
N LEU A 212 -6.24 -7.88 7.76
CA LEU A 212 -6.69 -6.98 6.70
C LEU A 212 -5.57 -6.84 5.65
N ARG A 213 -5.91 -7.05 4.38
CA ARG A 213 -5.01 -6.98 3.22
C ARG A 213 -5.46 -5.86 2.32
N MET A 214 -4.57 -4.95 1.95
CA MET A 214 -4.92 -3.85 1.05
C MET A 214 -3.85 -3.69 -0.01
N ILE A 215 -4.27 -3.40 -1.25
CA ILE A 215 -3.38 -2.99 -2.34
C ILE A 215 -3.85 -1.65 -2.91
N VAL A 216 -2.92 -0.71 -3.08
CA VAL A 216 -3.16 0.57 -3.75
C VAL A 216 -2.23 0.76 -4.93
N GLY A 217 -2.63 1.61 -5.88
CA GLY A 217 -1.93 1.73 -7.17
C GLY A 217 -2.32 0.60 -8.13
N ASP A 218 -1.68 0.61 -9.29
CA ASP A 218 -1.93 -0.37 -10.35
C ASP A 218 -0.61 -0.99 -10.83
N PRO A 219 -0.30 -2.24 -10.46
CA PRO A 219 0.94 -2.91 -10.83
C PRO A 219 1.10 -3.12 -12.34
N LYS A 220 0.02 -3.00 -13.12
CA LYS A 220 0.01 -3.19 -14.58
C LYS A 220 0.08 -1.87 -15.35
N LEU A 221 0.01 -0.73 -14.68
CA LEU A 221 -0.04 0.57 -15.35
C LEU A 221 1.32 0.91 -15.98
N GLN A 222 1.36 1.03 -17.30
CA GLN A 222 2.56 1.35 -18.08
C GLN A 222 2.35 2.61 -18.91
N VAL A 223 2.00 3.70 -18.23
CA VAL A 223 1.83 5.02 -18.89
C VAL A 223 2.82 6.02 -18.31
N PRO A 224 3.33 6.98 -19.10
CA PRO A 224 4.09 8.10 -18.55
C PRO A 224 3.24 8.84 -17.51
N THR A 225 3.80 9.10 -16.32
CA THR A 225 3.11 9.89 -15.29
C THR A 225 3.37 11.38 -15.53
N PRO A 226 2.40 12.18 -16.02
CA PRO A 226 2.64 13.59 -16.35
C PRO A 226 3.01 14.39 -15.10
N ARG A 227 3.95 15.34 -15.24
CA ARG A 227 4.37 16.26 -14.18
C ARG A 227 3.16 16.83 -13.39
N GLY A 228 3.21 16.75 -12.06
CA GLY A 228 2.15 17.22 -11.17
C GLY A 228 1.00 16.23 -10.96
N ALA A 229 1.06 15.00 -11.49
CA ALA A 229 0.04 13.99 -11.26
C ALA A 229 -0.10 13.68 -9.75
N PRO A 230 -1.27 13.96 -9.14
CA PRO A 230 -1.47 13.72 -7.71
C PRO A 230 -1.28 12.24 -7.36
N GLY A 231 -0.54 11.97 -6.28
CA GLY A 231 -0.40 10.63 -5.69
C GLY A 231 0.32 9.58 -6.54
N ARG A 232 0.97 9.97 -7.65
CA ARG A 232 1.60 9.03 -8.60
C ARG A 232 3.06 9.37 -8.93
N GLN A 233 3.67 10.28 -8.19
CA GLN A 233 5.00 10.81 -8.51
C GLN A 233 5.99 10.62 -7.39
N PHE A 234 7.21 10.27 -7.78
CA PHE A 234 8.37 10.42 -6.93
C PHE A 234 8.70 11.91 -6.80
N TYR A 235 9.25 12.29 -5.65
CA TYR A 235 9.60 13.67 -5.34
C TYR A 235 10.92 13.74 -4.57
N CYS A 236 11.43 14.94 -4.37
CA CYS A 236 12.63 15.17 -3.57
C CYS A 236 12.23 15.78 -2.22
N ALA A 237 12.68 15.20 -1.11
CA ALA A 237 12.47 15.80 0.22
C ALA A 237 13.51 16.89 0.53
N GLY A 238 13.14 17.87 1.36
CA GLY A 238 14.07 18.86 1.93
C GLY A 238 14.47 20.02 1.02
N GLY A 239 13.80 20.23 -0.12
CA GLY A 239 13.96 21.42 -0.95
C GLY A 239 12.64 22.17 -1.11
N PRO A 240 12.61 23.34 -1.76
CA PRO A 240 11.35 23.88 -2.28
C PRO A 240 10.63 22.80 -3.10
N VAL A 241 9.33 22.95 -3.33
CA VAL A 241 8.46 22.08 -4.14
C VAL A 241 8.90 22.01 -5.63
N GLU A 242 10.16 22.28 -5.91
CA GLU A 242 10.94 22.14 -7.14
C GLU A 242 11.40 20.70 -7.42
N GLY A 243 10.95 19.69 -6.65
CA GLY A 243 11.01 18.30 -7.12
C GLY A 243 10.29 18.12 -8.47
N VAL A 244 9.37 19.04 -8.78
CA VAL A 244 8.64 19.18 -10.03
C VAL A 244 9.54 19.64 -11.20
N THR A 245 10.66 20.33 -10.95
CA THR A 245 11.39 21.07 -12.00
C THR A 245 12.46 20.27 -12.77
N ARG A 246 12.73 18.98 -12.43
CA ARG A 246 13.82 18.22 -13.09
C ARG A 246 13.46 16.82 -13.62
N SER A 247 12.19 16.44 -13.64
CA SER A 247 11.76 15.21 -14.30
C SER A 247 11.36 15.50 -15.75
N ARG A 248 11.99 14.79 -16.71
CA ARG A 248 11.66 14.84 -18.14
C ARG A 248 10.35 14.12 -18.46
N ASP A 249 10.01 13.10 -17.68
CA ASP A 249 8.87 12.19 -17.88
C ASP A 249 7.82 12.28 -16.75
N GLY A 250 8.02 13.18 -15.79
CA GLY A 250 7.19 13.37 -14.60
C GLY A 250 7.30 12.24 -13.55
N SER A 251 8.13 11.23 -13.76
CA SER A 251 8.24 10.09 -12.84
C SER A 251 9.54 10.10 -12.04
N TRP A 252 10.65 10.54 -12.64
CA TRP A 252 11.96 10.48 -12.00
C TRP A 252 12.58 11.86 -11.82
N PRO A 253 12.44 12.50 -10.64
CA PRO A 253 13.13 13.75 -10.37
C PRO A 253 14.63 13.50 -10.12
N VAL A 254 15.44 14.51 -10.44
CA VAL A 254 16.83 14.59 -9.99
C VAL A 254 16.92 15.63 -8.88
N CYS A 255 17.14 15.15 -7.65
CA CYS A 255 17.21 15.96 -6.44
C CYS A 255 18.46 16.82 -6.40
N ALA A 256 18.34 17.96 -5.70
CA ALA A 256 19.48 18.83 -5.41
C ALA A 256 20.50 18.10 -4.52
N GLN A 257 21.69 18.67 -4.39
CA GLN A 257 22.71 18.14 -3.48
C GLN A 257 22.15 18.06 -2.04
N GLY A 258 22.33 16.91 -1.38
CA GLY A 258 21.75 16.61 -0.08
C GLY A 258 20.29 16.13 -0.10
N GLY A 259 19.58 16.29 -1.22
CA GLY A 259 18.20 15.80 -1.38
C GLY A 259 18.14 14.32 -1.77
N LEU A 260 17.16 13.62 -1.19
CA LEU A 260 16.89 12.21 -1.46
C LEU A 260 15.59 12.05 -2.26
N LEU A 261 15.47 10.93 -2.96
CA LEU A 261 14.28 10.52 -3.70
C LEU A 261 13.25 9.91 -2.74
N HIS A 262 12.01 10.36 -2.83
CA HIS A 262 10.90 9.89 -2.01
C HIS A 262 9.72 9.43 -2.85
N TYR A 263 8.90 8.57 -2.26
CA TYR A 263 7.56 8.26 -2.76
C TYR A 263 6.59 8.19 -1.58
N THR A 264 5.38 8.75 -1.78
CA THR A 264 4.29 8.66 -0.81
C THR A 264 3.06 8.04 -1.45
N MET A 265 2.47 7.08 -0.76
CA MET A 265 1.17 6.52 -1.09
C MET A 265 0.30 6.43 0.15
N ARG A 266 -1.00 6.54 -0.06
CA ARG A 266 -2.02 6.42 0.97
C ARG A 266 -2.88 5.20 0.66
N PHE A 267 -3.44 4.60 1.70
CA PHE A 267 -4.41 3.51 1.62
C PHE A 267 -5.81 3.99 2.04
N PRO A 268 -6.87 3.32 1.56
CA PRO A 268 -8.25 3.57 1.99
C PRO A 268 -8.40 3.62 3.51
N ASP A 269 -9.33 4.46 3.98
CA ASP A 269 -9.61 4.76 5.38
C ASP A 269 -11.01 4.34 5.84
N CYS A 270 -11.74 3.63 4.97
CA CYS A 270 -13.02 3.01 5.25
C CYS A 270 -13.01 1.54 4.84
N TRP A 271 -13.76 0.72 5.57
CA TRP A 271 -13.81 -0.74 5.43
C TRP A 271 -15.26 -1.24 5.47
N ASP A 272 -15.56 -2.33 4.76
CA ASP A 272 -16.90 -2.92 4.67
C ASP A 272 -17.40 -3.56 5.99
N GLY A 273 -16.51 -3.72 6.98
CA GLY A 273 -16.81 -4.31 8.28
C GLY A 273 -16.97 -5.83 8.28
N LYS A 274 -16.70 -6.50 7.16
CA LYS A 274 -17.05 -7.91 6.89
C LYS A 274 -15.87 -8.73 6.40
N HIS A 275 -15.00 -8.19 5.56
CA HIS A 275 -13.98 -8.97 4.85
C HIS A 275 -12.57 -8.42 5.05
N LEU A 276 -11.63 -9.28 5.46
CA LEU A 276 -10.21 -8.98 5.55
C LEU A 276 -9.52 -8.90 4.18
N ASP A 277 -10.15 -9.44 3.14
CA ASP A 277 -9.68 -9.36 1.76
C ASP A 277 -10.84 -9.63 0.78
N SER A 278 -10.72 -9.12 -0.44
CA SER A 278 -11.67 -9.33 -1.55
C SER A 278 -10.97 -10.01 -2.73
N PRO A 279 -11.70 -10.61 -3.68
CA PRO A 279 -11.09 -11.27 -4.85
C PRO A 279 -10.12 -10.40 -5.68
N ASP A 280 -10.32 -9.08 -5.66
CA ASP A 280 -9.51 -8.07 -6.34
C ASP A 280 -8.58 -7.28 -5.39
N HIS A 281 -8.59 -7.65 -4.10
CA HIS A 281 -7.85 -7.04 -2.99
C HIS A 281 -8.16 -5.55 -2.73
N ARG A 282 -9.29 -5.06 -3.26
CA ARG A 282 -9.68 -3.64 -3.22
C ARG A 282 -11.15 -3.41 -2.87
N SER A 283 -12.06 -4.25 -3.37
CA SER A 283 -13.52 -4.09 -3.21
C SER A 283 -14.05 -4.17 -1.76
N HIS A 284 -13.23 -4.52 -0.78
CA HIS A 284 -13.63 -4.55 0.64
C HIS A 284 -13.28 -3.26 1.41
N VAL A 285 -12.57 -2.33 0.79
CA VAL A 285 -12.15 -1.04 1.39
C VAL A 285 -12.46 0.13 0.46
N GLY A 286 -12.65 1.32 1.05
CA GLY A 286 -12.99 2.53 0.31
C GLY A 286 -12.43 3.78 0.95
N TRP A 287 -12.42 4.86 0.17
CA TRP A 287 -11.94 6.15 0.62
C TRP A 287 -13.07 6.93 1.31
N ALA A 288 -12.76 7.61 2.41
CA ALA A 288 -13.66 8.59 2.98
C ALA A 288 -13.93 9.71 1.97
N HIS A 289 -15.20 10.10 1.84
CA HIS A 289 -15.64 11.22 1.02
C HIS A 289 -16.05 12.36 1.95
N LEU A 290 -15.41 13.53 1.80
CA LEU A 290 -15.61 14.69 2.67
C LEU A 290 -15.45 14.34 4.17
N GLY A 291 -14.43 13.53 4.49
CA GLY A 291 -14.13 13.13 5.87
C GLY A 291 -15.13 12.13 6.47
N ARG A 292 -15.94 11.45 5.66
CA ARG A 292 -16.93 10.47 6.12
C ARG A 292 -16.90 9.19 5.29
N CYS A 293 -17.11 8.07 5.96
CA CYS A 293 -17.29 6.78 5.31
C CYS A 293 -18.68 6.63 4.70
N THR A 294 -18.78 5.86 3.61
CA THR A 294 -20.05 5.61 2.90
C THR A 294 -20.80 4.42 3.49
N ALA A 295 -22.05 4.21 3.06
CA ALA A 295 -22.82 3.03 3.47
C ALA A 295 -22.21 1.70 2.98
N GLU A 296 -21.45 1.73 1.89
CA GLU A 296 -20.73 0.56 1.36
C GLU A 296 -19.54 0.17 2.24
N PHE A 297 -18.85 1.17 2.80
CA PHE A 297 -17.69 0.99 3.67
C PHE A 297 -17.90 1.65 5.04
N PRO A 298 -18.84 1.17 5.87
CA PRO A 298 -19.33 1.92 7.03
C PRO A 298 -18.37 1.98 8.21
N VAL A 299 -17.26 1.22 8.19
CA VAL A 299 -16.30 1.16 9.29
C VAL A 299 -15.09 2.03 8.98
N ALA A 300 -14.92 3.12 9.72
CA ALA A 300 -13.72 3.93 9.62
C ALA A 300 -12.53 3.25 10.30
N ILE A 301 -11.41 3.20 9.59
CA ILE A 301 -10.14 2.62 10.04
C ILE A 301 -9.01 3.64 9.83
N PRO A 302 -7.85 3.52 10.52
CA PRO A 302 -6.72 4.38 10.20
C PRO A 302 -6.31 4.23 8.74
N SER A 303 -6.10 5.37 8.07
CA SER A 303 -5.47 5.41 6.76
C SER A 303 -4.00 5.06 6.90
N VAL A 304 -3.57 3.96 6.28
CA VAL A 304 -2.15 3.63 6.19
C VAL A 304 -1.51 4.53 5.13
N SER A 305 -0.31 5.06 5.38
CA SER A 305 0.48 5.71 4.34
C SER A 305 1.92 5.25 4.39
N PHE A 306 2.53 4.98 3.24
CA PHE A 306 3.96 4.73 3.15
C PHE A 306 4.65 6.01 2.73
N VAL A 307 5.63 6.44 3.51
CA VAL A 307 6.61 7.45 3.11
C VAL A 307 7.95 6.76 2.97
N ILE A 308 8.39 6.60 1.73
CA ILE A 308 9.55 5.79 1.36
C ILE A 308 10.69 6.72 1.00
N THR A 309 11.85 6.55 1.63
CA THR A 309 13.07 7.30 1.34
C THR A 309 14.10 6.40 0.68
N TYR A 310 14.54 6.76 -0.52
CA TYR A 310 15.63 6.09 -1.22
C TYR A 310 16.91 6.91 -1.09
N PRO A 311 18.07 6.29 -0.74
CA PRO A 311 19.34 6.98 -0.55
C PRO A 311 20.01 7.31 -1.90
N THR A 312 19.26 7.96 -2.77
CA THR A 312 19.71 8.40 -4.10
C THR A 312 19.09 9.76 -4.41
N ARG A 313 19.85 10.58 -5.11
CA ARG A 313 19.40 11.87 -5.66
C ARG A 313 18.73 11.73 -7.03
N GLY A 314 18.62 10.53 -7.58
CA GLY A 314 18.20 10.35 -8.96
C GLY A 314 19.29 10.64 -9.98
N SER A 315 19.02 10.25 -11.24
CA SER A 315 19.90 10.48 -12.38
C SER A 315 19.07 10.78 -13.64
N ARG A 316 19.70 11.38 -14.65
CA ARG A 316 19.04 11.60 -15.96
C ARG A 316 18.72 10.30 -16.69
N ALA A 317 19.36 9.18 -16.33
CA ALA A 317 19.03 7.87 -16.88
C ALA A 317 17.68 7.34 -16.35
N GLY A 318 17.13 7.97 -15.30
CA GLY A 318 15.90 7.54 -14.65
C GLY A 318 16.08 6.27 -13.83
N PHE A 319 14.95 5.68 -13.47
CA PHE A 319 14.87 4.40 -12.77
C PHE A 319 13.81 3.53 -13.44
N ARG A 320 13.75 2.28 -13.02
CA ARG A 320 12.62 1.39 -13.29
C ARG A 320 12.14 0.75 -12.01
N LEU A 321 10.87 0.39 -11.98
CA LEU A 321 10.34 -0.55 -11.01
C LEU A 321 10.49 -1.96 -11.56
N SER A 322 10.56 -2.95 -10.69
CA SER A 322 10.41 -4.36 -11.08
C SER A 322 9.10 -4.65 -11.81
N SER A 323 8.06 -3.85 -11.54
CA SER A 323 6.77 -3.86 -12.25
C SER A 323 6.76 -3.02 -13.54
N GLY A 324 7.86 -2.38 -13.92
CA GLY A 324 7.98 -1.58 -15.15
C GLY A 324 8.12 -0.07 -14.91
N MET A 325 7.27 0.73 -15.55
CA MET A 325 7.29 2.19 -15.47
C MET A 325 6.95 2.70 -14.07
N GLY A 326 7.32 3.96 -13.75
CA GLY A 326 7.02 4.56 -12.44
C GLY A 326 5.52 4.60 -12.08
N SER A 327 4.65 4.65 -13.08
CA SER A 327 3.19 4.57 -12.92
C SER A 327 2.69 3.23 -12.38
N SER A 328 3.48 2.16 -12.52
CA SER A 328 3.18 0.85 -11.95
C SER A 328 3.44 0.74 -10.44
N MET A 329 3.85 1.85 -9.80
CA MET A 329 4.02 1.90 -8.35
C MET A 329 2.71 1.53 -7.66
N HIS A 330 2.80 0.57 -6.76
CA HIS A 330 1.72 0.09 -5.92
C HIS A 330 2.30 -0.26 -4.55
N GLY A 331 1.44 -0.33 -3.55
CA GLY A 331 1.83 -0.77 -2.22
C GLY A 331 0.85 -1.77 -1.68
N ASP A 332 1.40 -2.67 -0.88
CA ASP A 332 0.71 -3.80 -0.32
C ASP A 332 0.88 -3.77 1.20
N ALA A 333 -0.23 -3.91 1.92
CA ALA A 333 -0.25 -3.94 3.36
C ALA A 333 -0.97 -5.20 3.85
N PHE A 334 -0.29 -6.01 4.66
CA PHE A 334 -0.88 -7.15 5.35
C PHE A 334 -0.77 -6.92 6.86
N VAL A 335 -1.86 -6.43 7.45
CA VAL A 335 -1.92 -5.91 8.81
C VAL A 335 -1.81 -7.03 9.86
N ALA A 336 -0.88 -6.90 10.80
CA ALA A 336 -0.70 -7.79 11.94
C ALA A 336 -0.07 -7.05 13.12
N TRP A 337 -0.87 -6.25 13.83
CA TRP A 337 -0.46 -5.57 15.04
C TRP A 337 -0.79 -6.37 16.30
N ASP A 338 -0.05 -6.11 17.39
CA ASP A 338 -0.55 -6.40 18.73
C ASP A 338 -1.88 -5.63 18.93
N PRO A 339 -3.00 -6.33 19.22
CA PRO A 339 -4.31 -5.69 19.25
C PRO A 339 -4.45 -4.70 20.41
N ALA A 340 -3.78 -4.92 21.54
CA ALA A 340 -3.82 -4.00 22.67
C ALA A 340 -3.09 -2.69 22.33
N VAL A 341 -1.92 -2.79 21.67
CA VAL A 341 -1.18 -1.60 21.21
C VAL A 341 -1.93 -0.87 20.10
N MET A 342 -2.48 -1.56 19.09
CA MET A 342 -3.31 -0.92 18.06
C MET A 342 -4.50 -0.17 18.69
N ASN A 343 -5.17 -0.79 19.66
CA ASN A 343 -6.26 -0.15 20.40
C ASN A 343 -5.78 1.11 21.14
N ASP A 344 -4.66 1.07 21.86
CA ASP A 344 -4.10 2.25 22.53
C ASP A 344 -3.73 3.35 21.53
N ARG A 345 -3.04 3.02 20.43
CA ARG A 345 -2.63 4.04 19.45
C ARG A 345 -3.83 4.74 18.84
N VAL A 346 -4.86 3.99 18.44
CA VAL A 346 -6.09 4.60 17.92
C VAL A 346 -6.79 5.42 19.00
N ARG A 347 -6.90 4.90 20.21
CA ARG A 347 -7.62 5.56 21.32
C ARG A 347 -6.91 6.83 21.80
N SER A 348 -5.61 6.76 22.02
CA SER A 348 -4.81 7.82 22.65
C SER A 348 -4.30 8.85 21.65
N CYS A 349 -4.06 8.46 20.39
CA CYS A 349 -3.49 9.34 19.36
C CYS A 349 -4.57 9.81 18.38
N LEU A 350 -5.23 8.88 17.68
CA LEU A 350 -6.14 9.24 16.60
C LEU A 350 -7.42 9.91 17.08
N THR A 351 -8.17 9.26 17.98
CA THR A 351 -9.46 9.80 18.44
C THR A 351 -9.32 11.09 19.27
N ARG A 352 -8.09 11.39 19.73
CA ARG A 352 -7.77 12.60 20.51
C ARG A 352 -7.16 13.70 19.65
N THR A 353 -6.89 13.43 18.37
CA THR A 353 -6.17 14.34 17.46
C THR A 353 -4.83 14.76 18.04
N VAL A 354 -4.00 13.78 18.41
CA VAL A 354 -2.66 13.96 18.94
C VAL A 354 -1.69 13.03 18.21
N THR A 355 -0.50 13.53 17.92
CA THR A 355 0.54 12.76 17.26
C THR A 355 1.21 11.86 18.28
N CYS A 356 1.45 10.62 17.89
CA CYS A 356 2.31 9.72 18.63
C CYS A 356 3.53 9.37 17.77
N ASP A 357 4.70 9.32 18.38
CA ASP A 357 5.92 8.91 17.70
C ASP A 357 5.96 7.37 17.47
N SER A 358 7.12 6.86 17.04
CA SER A 358 7.27 5.41 16.83
C SER A 358 7.27 4.61 18.13
N ALA A 359 7.68 5.17 19.27
CA ALA A 359 7.47 4.56 20.59
C ALA A 359 6.03 4.76 21.10
N GLY A 360 5.29 5.60 20.37
CA GLY A 360 3.99 6.22 20.57
C GLY A 360 3.79 6.91 21.91
N ASP A 361 4.87 7.58 22.30
CA ASP A 361 4.84 8.75 23.15
C ASP A 361 4.38 9.97 22.32
N PHE A 362 4.02 11.07 22.99
CA PHE A 362 3.35 12.24 22.37
C PHE A 362 4.29 13.30 21.79
#